data_AF-A0A428Y9M1-F1
#
_entry.id   AF-A0A428Y9M1-F1
#
_cell.length_a   1.000
_cell.length_b   1.000
_cell.length_c   1.000
_cell.angle_alpha   90.00
_cell.angle_beta   90.00
_cell.angle_gamma   90.00
#
_symmetry.space_group_name_H-M   'P 1'
#
loop_
_entity.id
_entity.type
_entity.pdbx_description
1 polymer ?
#
loop_
_entity_poly.entity_id
_entity_poly.type
_entity_poly.pdbx_seq_one_letter_code
_entity_poly.pdbx_strand_id
1 'polypeptide(L)'
;MSRPVRLRLWAALATTAVAGAIAVALPTPQASAAVGSTTGFATQNGGTTGGAGGQTVRASTGTAIHAALCGRASSSTPIIIEVTGTINHGNTSKVSGDSCNTAAGVIELKQISNITIIGVGGGAVFDQLGIHIRDSSNIIIQNVTVRNVKKSGSPTSNGGDAIGMESTVRNIWVDHVTLEASGGESEGFDGLFDMKDNTQYVTLSYSILRNSGRGGLIGSSESDRSNSFITFHHNSYENIDSRTPLLRGGIAHIYNNSYVGLVESGINSRAGARAKVENNYFKNSKDVLGTFYTSEAGFWQVGGNIFDNVTWSAPGSENNPAGPNPQSNTTVSIPYSYGLDGAGCVPEIVRLTAGAGKGLQVSNGNCSPQQPTPTSPTPVPTTPTPTPTQPSGTNLSIGAGSDGSSKASGTGYGDVRDGDLSTYWSPAAATGSISIKWGSATTVSRINIREAAGSAGSVGSWQVLNHGTGAVLATGSGAGVITFPATALNKITFNITGSSNPPKIAEFETYAG
;
A
#
# COMPACT_ATOMS: atom_id res chain seq x y z
N MET A 1 -22.03 -69.61 65.61
CA MET A 1 -22.94 -70.27 64.66
C MET A 1 -24.21 -69.45 64.62
N SER A 2 -24.34 -68.56 63.64
CA SER A 2 -25.36 -67.51 63.70
C SER A 2 -25.88 -67.21 62.29
N ARG A 3 -27.14 -67.59 62.04
CA ARG A 3 -27.96 -67.23 60.88
C ARG A 3 -28.63 -65.85 61.13
N PRO A 4 -29.55 -65.37 60.28
CA PRO A 4 -29.37 -64.42 59.18
C PRO A 4 -30.09 -63.08 59.47
N VAL A 5 -30.21 -62.15 58.49
CA VAL A 5 -31.45 -61.40 58.13
C VAL A 5 -31.17 -60.17 57.23
N ARG A 6 -31.80 -60.22 56.05
CA ARG A 6 -32.40 -59.20 55.15
C ARG A 6 -31.81 -57.78 55.04
N LEU A 7 -31.31 -57.49 53.83
CA LEU A 7 -31.23 -56.15 53.22
C LEU A 7 -32.63 -55.54 53.02
N ARG A 8 -32.75 -54.23 53.31
CA ARG A 8 -33.82 -53.35 52.80
C ARG A 8 -33.22 -52.25 51.94
N LEU A 9 -33.88 -52.03 50.80
CA LEU A 9 -33.57 -51.06 49.74
C LEU A 9 -33.59 -49.61 50.22
N TRP A 10 -32.74 -48.77 49.64
CA TRP A 10 -33.07 -47.40 49.26
C TRP A 10 -32.55 -47.13 47.85
N ALA A 11 -33.44 -46.64 47.00
CA ALA A 11 -33.22 -46.34 45.59
C ALA A 11 -32.39 -45.06 45.41
N ALA A 12 -31.41 -45.10 44.52
CA ALA A 12 -30.77 -43.90 43.98
C ALA A 12 -31.02 -43.88 42.46
N LEU A 13 -31.82 -42.92 42.01
CA LEU A 13 -31.99 -42.61 40.58
C LEU A 13 -30.67 -42.06 40.04
N ALA A 14 -30.13 -42.71 39.01
CA ALA A 14 -29.08 -42.15 38.17
C ALA A 14 -29.74 -41.46 36.96
N THR A 15 -29.75 -40.13 36.96
CA THR A 15 -30.04 -39.32 35.77
C THR A 15 -28.72 -38.86 35.16
N THR A 16 -28.27 -39.57 34.12
CA THR A 16 -27.18 -39.15 33.25
C THR A 16 -27.66 -38.04 32.31
N ALA A 17 -27.31 -36.81 32.60
CA ALA A 17 -27.48 -35.68 31.68
C ALA A 17 -26.28 -35.64 30.71
N VAL A 18 -26.49 -36.05 29.46
CA VAL A 18 -25.54 -35.81 28.37
C VAL A 18 -25.79 -34.38 27.88
N ALA A 19 -24.96 -33.44 28.33
CA ALA A 19 -24.91 -32.10 27.76
C ALA A 19 -24.07 -32.15 26.47
N GLY A 20 -24.75 -32.23 25.32
CA GLY A 20 -24.12 -32.01 24.02
C GLY A 20 -23.70 -30.54 23.92
N ALA A 21 -22.40 -30.27 24.01
CA ALA A 21 -21.84 -28.96 23.70
C ALA A 21 -21.96 -28.74 22.18
N ILE A 22 -23.01 -28.03 21.76
CA ILE A 22 -23.07 -27.47 20.41
C ILE A 22 -22.06 -26.33 20.37
N ALA A 23 -20.86 -26.61 19.85
CA ALA A 23 -19.91 -25.58 19.47
C ALA A 23 -20.52 -24.83 18.26
N VAL A 24 -21.23 -23.74 18.55
CA VAL A 24 -21.62 -22.77 17.52
C VAL A 24 -20.33 -22.12 17.05
N ALA A 25 -19.79 -22.60 15.93
CA ALA A 25 -18.74 -21.90 15.21
C ALA A 25 -19.34 -20.57 14.71
N LEU A 26 -19.10 -19.50 15.47
CA LEU A 26 -19.34 -18.15 14.97
C LEU A 26 -18.48 -17.98 13.72
N PRO A 27 -19.03 -17.54 12.58
CA PRO A 27 -18.21 -17.18 11.44
C PRO A 27 -17.27 -16.05 11.90
N THR A 28 -15.98 -16.35 12.01
CA THR A 28 -14.97 -15.31 12.12
C THR A 28 -15.07 -14.49 10.84
N PRO A 29 -15.23 -13.16 10.91
CA PRO A 29 -15.14 -12.36 9.70
C PRO A 29 -13.76 -12.63 9.09
N GLN A 30 -13.74 -13.25 7.92
CA GLN A 30 -12.56 -13.19 7.06
C GLN A 30 -12.36 -11.70 6.78
N ALA A 31 -11.40 -11.09 7.47
CA ALA A 31 -10.91 -9.78 7.11
C ALA A 31 -10.33 -9.91 5.69
N SER A 32 -11.15 -9.56 4.70
CA SER A 32 -10.66 -9.25 3.37
C SER A 32 -9.70 -8.08 3.52
N ALA A 33 -8.47 -8.23 3.04
CA ALA A 33 -7.44 -7.19 3.10
C ALA A 33 -7.93 -5.94 2.34
N ALA A 34 -8.52 -4.98 3.06
CA ALA A 34 -8.80 -3.67 2.50
C ALA A 34 -7.46 -2.95 2.33
N VAL A 35 -7.01 -2.76 1.10
CA VAL A 35 -5.85 -1.91 0.81
C VAL A 35 -6.36 -0.47 0.86
N GLY A 36 -6.02 0.27 1.92
CA GLY A 36 -6.36 1.70 2.01
C GLY A 36 -5.84 2.49 0.80
N SER A 37 -6.24 3.75 0.66
CA SER A 37 -5.69 4.59 -0.41
C SER A 37 -4.30 5.11 -0.04
N THR A 38 -3.32 4.88 -0.93
CA THR A 38 -1.97 5.43 -0.82
C THR A 38 -2.01 6.96 -0.67
N THR A 39 -1.14 7.50 0.18
CA THR A 39 -1.02 8.93 0.46
C THR A 39 0.42 9.41 0.29
N GLY A 40 0.66 10.71 0.50
CA GLY A 40 2.01 11.26 0.55
C GLY A 40 2.74 11.19 -0.79
N PHE A 41 4.07 11.23 -0.71
CA PHE A 41 4.93 11.15 -1.90
C PHE A 41 4.84 9.80 -2.62
N ALA A 42 4.36 8.73 -1.97
CA ALA A 42 4.13 7.45 -2.64
C ALA A 42 3.05 7.53 -3.73
N THR A 43 2.15 8.53 -3.68
CA THR A 43 1.17 8.81 -4.75
C THR A 43 1.77 9.42 -6.01
N GLN A 44 2.98 9.97 -5.90
CA GLN A 44 3.65 10.65 -7.00
C GLN A 44 4.40 9.65 -7.88
N ASN A 45 5.03 10.11 -8.96
CA ASN A 45 5.82 9.24 -9.86
C ASN A 45 5.04 8.03 -10.40
N GLY A 46 3.76 8.22 -10.76
CA GLY A 46 2.88 7.13 -11.23
C GLY A 46 2.15 6.37 -10.12
N GLY A 47 2.47 6.65 -8.85
CA GLY A 47 1.77 6.10 -7.69
C GLY A 47 2.30 4.75 -7.19
N THR A 48 1.75 4.30 -6.07
CA THR A 48 2.01 2.98 -5.48
C THR A 48 0.70 2.20 -5.38
N THR A 49 0.63 1.08 -6.07
CA THR A 49 -0.50 0.13 -6.10
C THR A 49 -0.12 -1.26 -5.57
N GLY A 50 1.17 -1.51 -5.33
CA GLY A 50 1.68 -2.79 -4.88
C GLY A 50 1.28 -3.94 -5.79
N GLY A 51 0.74 -4.99 -5.19
CA GLY A 51 0.27 -6.21 -5.86
C GLY A 51 -1.11 -6.15 -6.51
N ALA A 52 -1.77 -4.99 -6.52
CA ALA A 52 -3.12 -4.87 -7.05
C ALA A 52 -3.24 -5.38 -8.50
N GLY A 53 -4.31 -6.11 -8.80
CA GLY A 53 -4.51 -6.79 -10.09
C GLY A 53 -3.74 -8.10 -10.26
N GLY A 54 -2.95 -8.48 -9.25
CA GLY A 54 -2.20 -9.73 -9.20
C GLY A 54 -2.91 -10.89 -8.50
N GLN A 55 -2.20 -12.00 -8.36
CA GLN A 55 -2.66 -13.11 -7.53
C GLN A 55 -2.60 -12.72 -6.05
N THR A 56 -3.56 -13.22 -5.27
CA THR A 56 -3.48 -13.19 -3.81
C THR A 56 -3.13 -14.57 -3.29
N VAL A 57 -2.08 -14.65 -2.48
CA VAL A 57 -1.62 -15.90 -1.87
C VAL A 57 -1.44 -15.73 -0.38
N ARG A 58 -1.48 -16.84 0.36
CA ARG A 58 -1.25 -16.86 1.81
C ARG A 58 0.11 -17.44 2.13
N ALA A 59 0.79 -16.83 3.09
CA ALA A 59 2.06 -17.31 3.61
C ALA A 59 2.07 -17.28 5.15
N SER A 60 2.68 -18.31 5.74
CA SER A 60 2.88 -18.41 7.19
C SER A 60 4.33 -18.67 7.59
N THR A 61 5.25 -18.62 6.62
CA THR A 61 6.70 -18.78 6.79
C THR A 61 7.42 -17.85 5.82
N GLY A 62 8.65 -17.46 6.13
CA GLY A 62 9.43 -16.61 5.23
C GLY A 62 9.80 -17.34 3.95
N THR A 63 10.04 -18.66 4.02
CA THR A 63 10.21 -19.50 2.83
C THR A 63 8.98 -19.48 1.93
N ALA A 64 7.76 -19.47 2.48
CA ALA A 64 6.54 -19.36 1.69
C ALA A 64 6.38 -17.97 1.05
N ILE A 65 6.81 -16.90 1.73
CA ILE A 65 6.88 -15.55 1.13
C ILE A 65 7.86 -15.57 -0.04
N HIS A 66 9.07 -16.11 0.13
CA HIS A 66 10.03 -16.23 -0.97
C HIS A 66 9.50 -17.10 -2.12
N ALA A 67 8.86 -18.22 -1.83
CA ALA A 67 8.25 -19.07 -2.85
C ALA A 67 7.15 -18.34 -3.63
N ALA A 68 6.32 -17.53 -2.96
CA ALA A 68 5.33 -16.68 -3.61
C ALA A 68 5.97 -15.65 -4.55
N LEU A 69 7.07 -15.02 -4.13
CA LEU A 69 7.82 -14.06 -4.95
C LEU A 69 8.43 -14.73 -6.20
N CYS A 70 9.02 -15.91 -6.02
CA CYS A 70 9.70 -16.67 -7.09
C CYS A 70 8.74 -17.45 -8.00
N GLY A 71 7.50 -17.70 -7.56
CA GLY A 71 6.48 -18.42 -8.33
C GLY A 71 5.77 -17.54 -9.38
N ARG A 72 6.11 -16.26 -9.45
CA ARG A 72 5.53 -15.30 -10.39
C ARG A 72 6.08 -15.48 -11.79
N ALA A 73 5.28 -15.12 -12.80
CA ALA A 73 5.68 -15.21 -14.22
C ALA A 73 6.88 -14.32 -14.57
N SER A 74 7.04 -13.19 -13.88
CA SER A 74 8.18 -12.28 -14.00
C SER A 74 8.41 -11.52 -12.69
N SER A 75 9.58 -10.88 -12.54
CA SER A 75 9.90 -10.03 -11.38
C SER A 75 8.97 -8.83 -11.19
N SER A 76 8.21 -8.47 -12.23
CA SER A 76 7.24 -7.39 -12.27
C SER A 76 5.77 -7.85 -12.25
N THR A 77 5.50 -9.16 -12.21
CA THR A 77 4.11 -9.65 -12.14
C THR A 77 3.52 -9.28 -10.77
N PRO A 78 2.35 -8.61 -10.70
CA PRO A 78 1.79 -8.20 -9.42
C PRO A 78 1.41 -9.38 -8.50
N ILE A 79 1.63 -9.24 -7.19
CA ILE A 79 1.19 -10.23 -6.19
C ILE A 79 0.84 -9.58 -4.85
N ILE A 80 -0.24 -10.07 -4.22
CA ILE A 80 -0.59 -9.78 -2.83
C ILE A 80 -0.28 -11.02 -1.99
N ILE A 81 0.54 -10.84 -0.95
CA ILE A 81 0.96 -11.88 -0.02
C ILE A 81 0.31 -11.57 1.32
N GLU A 82 -0.76 -12.30 1.63
CA GLU A 82 -1.43 -12.30 2.93
C GLU A 82 -0.61 -13.13 3.93
N VAL A 83 0.00 -12.47 4.91
CA VAL A 83 0.86 -13.10 5.91
C VAL A 83 0.08 -13.37 7.19
N THR A 84 0.29 -14.55 7.76
CA THR A 84 -0.29 -14.94 9.05
C THR A 84 0.76 -15.59 9.94
N GLY A 85 0.66 -15.38 11.25
CA GLY A 85 1.55 -16.01 12.23
C GLY A 85 2.94 -15.37 12.28
N THR A 86 3.91 -16.14 12.79
CA THR A 86 5.26 -15.64 13.05
C THR A 86 6.25 -16.10 11.99
N ILE A 87 6.90 -15.13 11.35
CA ILE A 87 7.99 -15.28 10.41
C ILE A 87 9.30 -15.04 11.17
N ASN A 88 10.26 -15.96 11.06
CA ASN A 88 11.52 -15.90 11.79
C ASN A 88 12.64 -16.62 11.03
N HIS A 89 13.85 -16.61 11.56
CA HIS A 89 15.01 -17.28 10.96
C HIS A 89 14.80 -18.77 10.67
N GLY A 90 14.17 -19.50 11.61
CA GLY A 90 13.97 -20.94 11.50
C GLY A 90 13.00 -21.35 10.38
N ASN A 91 12.17 -20.42 9.89
CA ASN A 91 11.22 -20.66 8.81
C ASN A 91 11.46 -19.78 7.58
N THR A 92 12.65 -19.20 7.44
CA THR A 92 13.02 -18.31 6.31
C THR A 92 14.28 -18.80 5.60
N SER A 93 14.07 -19.61 4.58
CA SER A 93 15.11 -20.10 3.67
C SER A 93 15.10 -19.34 2.36
N LYS A 94 16.26 -19.29 1.70
CA LYS A 94 16.37 -18.78 0.33
C LYS A 94 15.54 -19.64 -0.63
N VAL A 95 14.82 -18.98 -1.53
CA VAL A 95 14.22 -19.61 -2.72
C VAL A 95 14.77 -18.93 -3.97
N SER A 96 15.07 -19.70 -5.00
CA SER A 96 15.62 -19.20 -6.26
C SER A 96 14.60 -19.40 -7.38
N GLY A 97 14.52 -18.43 -8.29
CA GLY A 97 13.71 -18.47 -9.50
C GLY A 97 13.94 -17.23 -10.35
N ASP A 98 13.52 -17.25 -11.61
CA ASP A 98 13.79 -16.17 -12.56
C ASP A 98 13.09 -14.83 -12.21
N SER A 99 12.07 -14.88 -11.35
CA SER A 99 11.26 -13.73 -10.93
C SER A 99 11.60 -13.17 -9.55
N CYS A 100 12.69 -13.62 -8.93
CA CYS A 100 13.07 -13.21 -7.58
C CYS A 100 14.59 -13.25 -7.34
N ASN A 101 15.06 -12.45 -6.39
CA ASN A 101 16.41 -12.53 -5.84
C ASN A 101 16.32 -12.53 -4.32
N THR A 102 16.23 -13.72 -3.70
CA THR A 102 16.02 -13.83 -2.25
C THR A 102 17.26 -14.30 -1.49
N ALA A 103 17.23 -14.12 -0.16
CA ALA A 103 18.27 -14.58 0.76
C ALA A 103 17.64 -15.30 1.97
N ALA A 104 18.41 -16.16 2.64
CA ALA A 104 17.95 -16.78 3.88
C ALA A 104 18.11 -15.79 5.05
N GLY A 105 17.29 -15.91 6.09
CA GLY A 105 17.43 -15.08 7.30
C GLY A 105 17.07 -13.59 7.12
N VAL A 106 16.36 -13.23 6.05
CA VAL A 106 15.79 -11.90 5.78
C VAL A 106 14.62 -12.08 4.81
N ILE A 107 13.62 -11.18 4.84
CA ILE A 107 12.64 -11.09 3.76
C ILE A 107 13.19 -10.12 2.71
N GLU A 108 13.69 -10.67 1.61
CA GLU A 108 14.39 -9.90 0.58
C GLU A 108 13.44 -9.58 -0.58
N LEU A 109 13.20 -8.29 -0.79
CA LEU A 109 12.48 -7.71 -1.92
C LEU A 109 13.48 -7.00 -2.83
N LYS A 110 14.19 -7.78 -3.63
CA LYS A 110 15.31 -7.30 -4.45
C LYS A 110 15.08 -7.49 -5.94
N GLN A 111 15.31 -6.44 -6.74
CA GLN A 111 15.17 -6.45 -8.20
C GLN A 111 13.77 -6.87 -8.66
N ILE A 112 12.75 -6.41 -7.95
CA ILE A 112 11.35 -6.78 -8.17
C ILE A 112 10.43 -5.57 -8.10
N SER A 113 9.21 -5.74 -8.59
CA SER A 113 8.16 -4.75 -8.42
C SER A 113 6.79 -5.36 -8.22
N ASN A 114 5.83 -4.51 -7.86
CA ASN A 114 4.40 -4.79 -7.78
C ASN A 114 4.06 -5.82 -6.69
N ILE A 115 4.47 -5.54 -5.46
CA ILE A 115 4.27 -6.44 -4.31
C ILE A 115 3.42 -5.76 -3.25
N THR A 116 2.45 -6.48 -2.69
CA THR A 116 1.85 -6.14 -1.40
C THR A 116 2.17 -7.26 -0.41
N ILE A 117 2.77 -6.93 0.73
CA ILE A 117 2.83 -7.80 1.91
C ILE A 117 1.86 -7.23 2.94
N ILE A 118 0.86 -8.02 3.33
CA ILE A 118 -0.16 -7.58 4.28
C ILE A 118 -0.42 -8.62 5.36
N GLY A 119 -0.36 -8.21 6.63
CA GLY A 119 -0.76 -9.07 7.74
C GLY A 119 -2.28 -9.25 7.78
N VAL A 120 -2.75 -10.49 7.99
CA VAL A 120 -4.19 -10.81 8.10
C VAL A 120 -4.47 -11.74 9.29
N GLY A 121 -5.75 -11.96 9.61
CA GLY A 121 -6.17 -12.88 10.67
C GLY A 121 -5.66 -12.46 12.05
N GLY A 122 -5.00 -13.39 12.76
CA GLY A 122 -4.41 -13.14 14.09
C GLY A 122 -3.17 -12.23 14.10
N GLY A 123 -2.78 -11.68 12.93
CA GLY A 123 -1.62 -10.81 12.76
C GLY A 123 -0.44 -11.52 12.07
N ALA A 124 0.48 -10.69 11.56
CA ALA A 124 1.76 -11.12 11.01
C ALA A 124 2.90 -10.51 11.82
N VAL A 125 3.78 -11.36 12.35
CA VAL A 125 4.94 -10.93 13.15
C VAL A 125 6.21 -11.43 12.49
N PHE A 126 7.11 -10.51 12.14
CA PHE A 126 8.47 -10.80 11.73
C PHE A 126 9.36 -10.65 12.96
N ASP A 127 9.69 -11.78 13.58
CA ASP A 127 10.42 -11.84 14.85
C ASP A 127 11.90 -12.04 14.60
N GLN A 128 12.68 -11.01 14.96
CA GLN A 128 14.13 -10.92 14.75
C GLN A 128 14.56 -10.96 13.28
N LEU A 129 13.61 -10.80 12.35
CA LEU A 129 13.80 -10.93 10.92
C LEU A 129 13.38 -9.62 10.23
N GLY A 130 14.30 -8.97 9.52
CA GLY A 130 14.02 -7.71 8.82
C GLY A 130 13.41 -7.90 7.43
N ILE A 131 12.88 -6.81 6.89
CA ILE A 131 12.42 -6.72 5.50
C ILE A 131 13.37 -5.77 4.75
N HIS A 132 14.01 -6.29 3.71
CA HIS A 132 14.97 -5.56 2.91
C HIS A 132 14.42 -5.27 1.53
N ILE A 133 14.35 -4.00 1.13
CA ILE A 133 13.91 -3.57 -0.19
C ILE A 133 15.11 -3.03 -0.96
N ARG A 134 15.46 -3.64 -2.09
CA ARG A 134 16.64 -3.24 -2.85
C ARG A 134 16.38 -3.20 -4.34
N ASP A 135 16.74 -2.10 -5.00
CA ASP A 135 16.58 -1.97 -6.47
C ASP A 135 15.18 -2.39 -6.94
N SER A 136 14.17 -1.87 -6.26
CA SER A 136 12.79 -2.35 -6.36
C SER A 136 11.79 -1.20 -6.33
N SER A 137 10.59 -1.44 -6.85
CA SER A 137 9.57 -0.39 -6.93
C SER A 137 8.14 -0.88 -6.78
N ASN A 138 7.23 0.04 -6.46
CA ASN A 138 5.81 -0.24 -6.31
C ASN A 138 5.54 -1.36 -5.29
N ILE A 139 5.89 -1.10 -4.03
CA ILE A 139 5.74 -2.06 -2.92
C ILE A 139 4.89 -1.46 -1.82
N ILE A 140 3.94 -2.27 -1.32
CA ILE A 140 3.13 -1.98 -0.14
C ILE A 140 3.49 -2.96 0.97
N ILE A 141 3.74 -2.46 2.19
CA ILE A 141 3.87 -3.27 3.40
C ILE A 141 2.85 -2.76 4.42
N GLN A 142 1.89 -3.61 4.78
CA GLN A 142 0.75 -3.21 5.62
C GLN A 142 0.44 -4.17 6.75
N ASN A 143 0.01 -3.63 7.90
CA ASN A 143 -0.54 -4.42 9.01
C ASN A 143 0.40 -5.52 9.55
N VAL A 144 1.71 -5.28 9.53
CA VAL A 144 2.72 -6.22 10.03
C VAL A 144 3.45 -5.67 11.25
N THR A 145 3.87 -6.55 12.15
CA THR A 145 4.83 -6.21 13.21
C THR A 145 6.20 -6.73 12.82
N VAL A 146 7.23 -5.88 12.83
CA VAL A 146 8.63 -6.28 12.69
C VAL A 146 9.36 -5.91 13.97
N ARG A 147 9.98 -6.88 14.64
CA ARG A 147 10.57 -6.64 15.96
C ARG A 147 11.94 -7.24 16.14
N ASN A 148 12.77 -6.57 16.92
CA ASN A 148 14.03 -7.06 17.47
C ASN A 148 15.02 -7.56 16.40
N VAL A 149 15.08 -6.87 15.27
CA VAL A 149 16.02 -7.17 14.18
C VAL A 149 17.42 -6.75 14.59
N LYS A 150 18.37 -7.70 14.62
CA LYS A 150 19.71 -7.46 15.12
C LYS A 150 20.75 -7.31 14.02
N LYS A 151 21.64 -6.34 14.21
CA LYS A 151 22.87 -6.14 13.45
C LYS A 151 24.00 -7.03 13.95
N SER A 152 24.08 -7.20 15.27
CA SER A 152 25.11 -7.96 15.96
C SER A 152 24.52 -8.83 17.06
N GLY A 153 25.27 -9.85 17.50
CA GLY A 153 24.71 -10.94 18.30
C GLY A 153 24.12 -12.03 17.40
N SER A 154 23.18 -12.83 17.92
CA SER A 154 22.53 -13.89 17.15
C SER A 154 21.04 -13.99 17.53
N PRO A 155 20.15 -14.28 16.56
CA PRO A 155 20.39 -14.25 15.12
C PRO A 155 20.53 -12.81 14.58
N THR A 156 21.20 -12.61 13.45
CA THR A 156 21.29 -11.31 12.76
C THR A 156 20.46 -11.30 11.49
N SER A 157 19.86 -10.16 11.16
CA SER A 157 19.07 -9.97 9.95
C SER A 157 19.13 -8.52 9.50
N ASN A 158 19.08 -8.30 8.18
CA ASN A 158 18.93 -6.99 7.55
C ASN A 158 19.83 -5.86 8.10
N GLY A 159 21.07 -6.18 8.50
CA GLY A 159 21.98 -5.20 9.09
C GLY A 159 21.48 -4.55 10.40
N GLY A 160 20.45 -5.10 11.03
CA GLY A 160 19.76 -4.52 12.20
C GLY A 160 18.54 -3.67 11.87
N ASP A 161 18.26 -3.40 10.60
CA ASP A 161 17.15 -2.56 10.19
C ASP A 161 15.84 -3.35 10.23
N ALA A 162 14.78 -2.83 10.87
CA ALA A 162 13.48 -3.50 10.81
C ALA A 162 12.92 -3.51 9.38
N ILE A 163 12.91 -2.35 8.72
CA ILE A 163 12.73 -2.21 7.28
C ILE A 163 13.86 -1.35 6.72
N GLY A 164 14.66 -1.92 5.82
CA GLY A 164 15.78 -1.23 5.16
C GLY A 164 15.53 -1.10 3.67
N MET A 165 15.89 0.05 3.09
CA MET A 165 15.76 0.34 1.66
C MET A 165 17.06 0.88 1.08
N GLU A 166 17.53 0.31 -0.03
CA GLU A 166 18.75 0.78 -0.69
C GLU A 166 18.80 0.52 -2.20
N SER A 167 19.67 1.24 -2.90
CA SER A 167 19.96 1.11 -4.32
C SER A 167 18.76 1.35 -5.23
N THR A 168 18.39 2.62 -5.42
CA THR A 168 17.35 3.04 -6.42
C THR A 168 15.95 2.46 -6.16
N VAL A 169 15.48 2.57 -4.92
CA VAL A 169 14.11 2.18 -4.53
C VAL A 169 13.10 3.27 -4.87
N ARG A 170 11.93 2.92 -5.42
CA ARG A 170 10.88 3.89 -5.84
C ARG A 170 9.47 3.48 -5.41
N ASN A 171 8.63 4.45 -5.06
CA ASN A 171 7.19 4.23 -4.86
C ASN A 171 6.88 3.15 -3.82
N ILE A 172 7.23 3.42 -2.56
CA ILE A 172 7.02 2.50 -1.44
C ILE A 172 6.00 3.10 -0.48
N TRP A 173 5.02 2.29 -0.09
CA TRP A 173 4.06 2.65 0.94
C TRP A 173 4.12 1.65 2.09
N VAL A 174 4.58 2.10 3.23
CA VAL A 174 4.61 1.32 4.47
C VAL A 174 3.60 1.92 5.42
N ASP A 175 2.63 1.13 5.83
CA ASP A 175 1.43 1.66 6.47
C ASP A 175 0.89 0.72 7.54
N HIS A 176 0.44 1.26 8.68
CA HIS A 176 -0.07 0.44 9.78
C HIS A 176 0.89 -0.66 10.23
N VAL A 177 2.19 -0.37 10.27
CA VAL A 177 3.18 -1.33 10.78
C VAL A 177 3.56 -1.01 12.21
N THR A 178 3.99 -2.02 12.95
CA THR A 178 4.63 -1.84 14.26
C THR A 178 6.09 -2.24 14.14
N LEU A 179 7.00 -1.29 14.28
CA LEU A 179 8.45 -1.48 14.26
C LEU A 179 9.00 -1.30 15.67
N GLU A 180 9.65 -2.33 16.19
CA GLU A 180 10.10 -2.36 17.58
C GLU A 180 11.51 -2.92 17.70
N ALA A 181 12.31 -2.29 18.55
CA ALA A 181 13.56 -2.86 19.05
C ALA A 181 13.50 -3.02 20.58
N SER A 182 14.56 -3.55 21.16
CA SER A 182 14.71 -3.67 22.62
C SER A 182 16.03 -3.03 23.07
N GLY A 183 16.32 -1.83 22.58
CA GLY A 183 17.56 -1.11 22.86
C GLY A 183 18.17 -0.44 21.62
N GLY A 184 19.44 -0.08 21.72
CA GLY A 184 20.23 0.55 20.67
C GLY A 184 21.40 -0.30 20.21
N GLU A 185 22.44 0.37 19.73
CA GLU A 185 23.61 -0.28 19.15
C GLU A 185 24.40 -1.11 20.17
N SER A 186 24.41 -0.72 21.44
CA SER A 186 25.04 -1.50 22.53
C SER A 186 24.37 -2.86 22.76
N GLU A 187 23.06 -2.97 22.50
CA GLU A 187 22.28 -4.21 22.59
C GLU A 187 22.22 -4.98 21.25
N GLY A 188 22.86 -4.44 20.21
CA GLY A 188 23.00 -5.06 18.89
C GLY A 188 21.91 -4.70 17.88
N PHE A 189 21.12 -3.67 18.12
CA PHE A 189 20.09 -3.16 17.20
C PHE A 189 20.62 -1.98 16.35
N ASP A 190 20.04 -1.74 15.17
CA ASP A 190 20.34 -0.54 14.35
C ASP A 190 19.08 0.31 14.14
N GLY A 191 18.66 0.59 12.90
CA GLY A 191 17.49 1.44 12.60
C GLY A 191 16.16 0.67 12.63
N LEU A 192 15.04 1.39 12.77
CA LEU A 192 13.73 0.81 12.49
C LEU A 192 13.36 1.00 11.00
N PHE A 193 13.59 2.18 10.44
CA PHE A 193 13.15 2.52 9.08
C PHE A 193 14.21 3.30 8.30
N ASP A 194 15.06 2.59 7.57
CA ASP A 194 16.29 3.11 6.96
C ASP A 194 16.19 3.20 5.43
N MET A 195 16.69 4.28 4.85
CA MET A 195 16.64 4.60 3.41
C MET A 195 17.97 5.17 2.92
N LYS A 196 18.58 4.50 1.96
CA LYS A 196 19.96 4.75 1.51
C LYS A 196 20.01 4.71 -0.02
N ASP A 197 21.11 5.22 -0.57
CA ASP A 197 21.51 5.00 -1.97
C ASP A 197 20.37 5.24 -2.98
N ASN A 198 19.98 6.52 -3.09
CA ASN A 198 18.99 6.99 -4.06
C ASN A 198 17.58 6.40 -3.86
N THR A 199 17.05 6.33 -2.64
CA THR A 199 15.66 5.92 -2.35
C THR A 199 14.69 7.10 -2.41
N GLN A 200 13.59 6.98 -3.17
CA GLN A 200 12.64 8.10 -3.38
C GLN A 200 11.16 7.67 -3.44
N TYR A 201 10.25 8.63 -3.20
CA TYR A 201 8.80 8.45 -3.23
C TYR A 201 8.32 7.39 -2.22
N VAL A 202 8.69 7.61 -0.96
CA VAL A 202 8.35 6.72 0.15
C VAL A 202 7.34 7.40 1.06
N THR A 203 6.35 6.66 1.54
CA THR A 203 5.43 7.11 2.59
C THR A 203 5.40 6.09 3.71
N LEU A 204 5.67 6.55 4.94
CA LEU A 204 5.43 5.82 6.19
C LEU A 204 4.24 6.45 6.90
N SER A 205 3.15 5.70 7.03
CA SER A 205 1.91 6.21 7.60
C SER A 205 1.32 5.31 8.68
N TYR A 206 0.62 5.92 9.64
CA TYR A 206 -0.15 5.20 10.66
C TYR A 206 0.64 4.09 11.36
N SER A 207 1.94 4.27 11.57
CA SER A 207 2.83 3.21 12.06
C SER A 207 3.33 3.53 13.46
N ILE A 208 3.66 2.49 14.23
CA ILE A 208 4.31 2.62 15.54
C ILE A 208 5.80 2.31 15.36
N LEU A 209 6.65 3.20 15.87
CA LEU A 209 8.10 3.01 15.98
C LEU A 209 8.46 3.18 17.45
N ARG A 210 9.09 2.17 18.07
CA ARG A 210 9.36 2.24 19.51
C ARG A 210 10.56 1.47 20.02
N ASN A 211 11.01 1.89 21.21
CA ASN A 211 12.02 1.20 22.03
C ASN A 211 13.36 0.96 21.31
N SER A 212 13.75 1.91 20.46
CA SER A 212 14.95 1.82 19.63
C SER A 212 15.90 2.98 19.88
N GLY A 213 17.20 2.72 19.86
CA GLY A 213 18.17 3.82 19.83
C GLY A 213 18.10 4.66 18.54
N ARG A 214 17.58 4.10 17.44
CA ARG A 214 17.52 4.79 16.14
C ARG A 214 16.17 4.56 15.47
N GLY A 215 15.43 5.64 15.23
CA GLY A 215 14.15 5.58 14.52
C GLY A 215 14.31 5.29 13.03
N GLY A 216 15.18 6.01 12.32
CA GLY A 216 15.38 5.83 10.89
C GLY A 216 16.34 6.82 10.26
N LEU A 217 17.18 6.31 9.35
CA LEU A 217 18.17 7.04 8.57
C LEU A 217 17.65 7.34 7.16
N ILE A 218 17.91 8.53 6.65
CA ILE A 218 17.74 8.89 5.23
C ILE A 218 19.06 9.48 4.75
N GLY A 219 19.77 8.71 3.93
CA GLY A 219 21.13 9.00 3.50
C GLY A 219 22.18 8.48 4.48
N SER A 220 22.98 7.51 4.03
CA SER A 220 23.98 6.80 4.84
C SER A 220 25.18 7.67 5.25
N SER A 221 25.52 8.67 4.46
CA SER A 221 26.66 9.58 4.66
C SER A 221 26.31 11.00 4.23
N GLU A 222 27.15 11.98 4.57
CA GLU A 222 26.98 13.36 4.09
C GLU A 222 27.12 13.50 2.56
N SER A 223 27.55 12.46 1.83
CA SER A 223 27.52 12.43 0.36
C SER A 223 26.27 11.76 -0.23
N ASP A 224 25.53 10.99 0.56
CA ASP A 224 24.31 10.27 0.15
C ASP A 224 23.06 11.17 0.23
N ARG A 225 23.03 12.20 -0.63
CA ARG A 225 22.01 13.27 -0.62
C ARG A 225 20.87 13.07 -1.63
N SER A 226 20.87 11.97 -2.38
CA SER A 226 19.92 11.70 -3.47
C SER A 226 18.59 11.09 -2.99
N ASN A 227 18.51 10.69 -1.72
CA ASN A 227 17.29 10.22 -1.08
C ASN A 227 16.33 11.40 -0.90
N SER A 228 15.11 11.32 -1.40
CA SER A 228 14.19 12.48 -1.44
C SER A 228 12.73 12.07 -1.63
N PHE A 229 11.81 13.01 -1.40
CA PHE A 229 10.38 12.82 -1.57
C PHE A 229 9.85 11.75 -0.61
N ILE A 230 10.01 12.02 0.69
CA ILE A 230 9.65 11.09 1.75
C ILE A 230 8.55 11.70 2.61
N THR A 231 7.52 10.92 2.93
CA THR A 231 6.43 11.35 3.80
C THR A 231 6.36 10.52 5.06
N PHE A 232 6.21 11.19 6.20
CA PHE A 232 5.92 10.58 7.49
C PHE A 232 4.65 11.19 8.03
N HIS A 233 3.57 10.42 8.20
CA HIS A 233 2.38 10.95 8.84
C HIS A 233 1.61 10.00 9.73
N HIS A 234 0.97 10.55 10.76
CA HIS A 234 0.13 9.78 11.68
C HIS A 234 0.87 8.62 12.37
N ASN A 235 2.20 8.72 12.49
CA ASN A 235 2.99 7.71 13.16
C ASN A 235 3.11 8.01 14.67
N SER A 236 3.22 6.95 15.47
CA SER A 236 3.61 7.01 16.89
C SER A 236 5.10 6.73 17.01
N TYR A 237 5.84 7.65 17.59
CA TYR A 237 7.25 7.48 17.96
C TYR A 237 7.34 7.46 19.48
N GLU A 238 7.75 6.33 20.05
CA GLU A 238 7.71 6.10 21.51
C GLU A 238 9.05 5.59 22.03
N ASN A 239 9.65 6.30 22.98
CA ASN A 239 10.90 5.85 23.62
C ASN A 239 12.00 5.54 22.59
N ILE A 240 12.42 6.59 21.87
CA ILE A 240 13.47 6.50 20.84
C ILE A 240 14.58 7.48 21.18
N ASP A 241 15.85 7.05 21.07
CA ASP A 241 16.95 7.96 21.40
C ASP A 241 17.08 9.06 20.36
N SER A 242 17.19 8.69 19.08
CA SER A 242 17.41 9.65 18.00
C SER A 242 16.91 9.21 16.63
N ARG A 243 17.10 10.08 15.63
CA ARG A 243 16.86 9.84 14.19
C ARG A 243 15.37 9.58 13.90
N THR A 244 14.51 10.59 14.06
CA THR A 244 13.07 10.44 13.76
C THR A 244 12.55 11.44 12.71
N PRO A 245 13.15 11.55 11.50
CA PRO A 245 14.31 10.82 10.98
C PRO A 245 15.63 11.62 11.11
N LEU A 246 16.76 10.97 10.85
CA LEU A 246 17.97 11.67 10.39
C LEU A 246 17.88 11.82 8.88
N LEU A 247 17.86 13.05 8.38
CA LEU A 247 17.64 13.39 6.99
C LEU A 247 18.85 14.11 6.39
N ARG A 248 19.46 13.52 5.35
CA ARG A 248 20.53 14.14 4.56
C ARG A 248 20.07 14.44 3.15
N GLY A 249 20.19 15.71 2.75
CA GLY A 249 19.69 16.16 1.46
C GLY A 249 18.17 15.95 1.29
N GLY A 250 17.70 15.98 0.05
CA GLY A 250 16.31 15.68 -0.29
C GLY A 250 15.22 16.54 0.36
N ILE A 251 13.99 16.07 0.20
CA ILE A 251 12.77 16.65 0.78
C ILE A 251 12.04 15.60 1.62
N ALA A 252 11.66 15.98 2.84
CA ALA A 252 10.74 15.20 3.67
C ALA A 252 9.53 16.04 4.09
N HIS A 253 8.35 15.44 4.08
CA HIS A 253 7.12 16.01 4.64
C HIS A 253 6.71 15.19 5.86
N ILE A 254 6.67 15.84 7.02
CA ILE A 254 6.51 15.21 8.32
C ILE A 254 5.33 15.88 9.00
N TYR A 255 4.18 15.22 9.04
CA TYR A 255 2.96 15.83 9.57
C TYR A 255 2.08 14.91 10.41
N ASN A 256 1.35 15.49 11.38
CA ASN A 256 0.45 14.74 12.27
C ASN A 256 1.06 13.50 12.93
N ASN A 257 2.37 13.50 13.21
CA ASN A 257 3.01 12.44 14.00
C ASN A 257 2.96 12.79 15.49
N SER A 258 2.90 11.75 16.33
CA SER A 258 3.00 11.85 17.79
C SER A 258 4.37 11.35 18.23
N TYR A 259 5.16 12.18 18.88
CA TYR A 259 6.47 11.84 19.44
C TYR A 259 6.41 11.91 20.96
N VAL A 260 6.73 10.82 21.64
CA VAL A 260 6.70 10.73 23.10
C VAL A 260 7.99 10.08 23.60
N GLY A 261 8.77 10.84 24.37
CA GLY A 261 10.02 10.32 24.94
C GLY A 261 11.16 10.20 23.92
N LEU A 262 11.40 11.24 23.11
CA LEU A 262 12.65 11.33 22.37
C LEU A 262 13.79 11.71 23.32
N VAL A 263 14.77 10.82 23.48
CA VAL A 263 15.77 10.92 24.57
C VAL A 263 16.89 11.90 24.23
N GLU A 264 17.42 11.84 23.00
CA GLU A 264 18.53 12.68 22.58
C GLU A 264 18.13 13.77 21.58
N SER A 265 17.53 13.39 20.45
CA SER A 265 17.13 14.32 19.38
C SER A 265 16.05 13.74 18.47
N GLY A 266 15.31 14.60 17.77
CA GLY A 266 14.24 14.18 16.86
C GLY A 266 14.60 14.25 15.38
N ILE A 267 13.87 15.11 14.67
CA ILE A 267 14.04 15.38 13.24
C ILE A 267 15.37 16.10 13.05
N ASN A 268 16.33 15.42 12.42
CA ASN A 268 17.68 15.92 12.24
C ASN A 268 17.93 16.21 10.75
N SER A 269 17.74 17.46 10.35
CA SER A 269 17.91 17.94 8.98
C SER A 269 19.36 18.35 8.74
N ARG A 270 20.04 17.74 7.76
CA ARG A 270 21.48 17.89 7.48
C ARG A 270 21.77 18.00 5.99
N ALA A 271 22.98 18.43 5.64
CA ALA A 271 23.52 18.38 4.28
C ALA A 271 22.57 18.94 3.20
N GLY A 272 21.94 20.09 3.49
CA GLY A 272 21.00 20.76 2.59
C GLY A 272 19.61 20.11 2.50
N ALA A 273 19.27 19.19 3.41
CA ALA A 273 17.93 18.64 3.53
C ALA A 273 16.86 19.70 3.72
N ARG A 274 15.64 19.42 3.29
CA ARG A 274 14.49 20.32 3.47
C ARG A 274 13.31 19.54 4.08
N ALA A 275 13.06 19.77 5.37
CA ALA A 275 11.96 19.15 6.08
C ALA A 275 10.76 20.11 6.21
N LYS A 276 9.60 19.74 5.69
CA LYS A 276 8.33 20.39 6.05
C LYS A 276 7.77 19.68 7.27
N VAL A 277 7.67 20.37 8.40
CA VAL A 277 7.29 19.80 9.71
C VAL A 277 6.03 20.50 10.19
N GLU A 278 4.87 19.87 10.03
CA GLU A 278 3.58 20.51 10.30
C GLU A 278 2.60 19.70 11.14
N ASN A 279 1.92 20.35 12.08
CA ASN A 279 0.89 19.77 12.95
C ASN A 279 1.30 18.47 13.67
N ASN A 280 2.57 18.32 14.04
CA ASN A 280 3.03 17.21 14.87
C ASN A 280 2.86 17.54 16.37
N TYR A 281 2.77 16.51 17.20
CA TYR A 281 2.74 16.64 18.66
C TYR A 281 4.02 16.04 19.26
N PHE A 282 4.80 16.84 19.97
CA PHE A 282 6.00 16.40 20.67
C PHE A 282 5.77 16.47 22.18
N LYS A 283 5.99 15.36 22.89
CA LYS A 283 5.79 15.24 24.32
C LYS A 283 7.01 14.70 25.03
N ASN A 284 7.38 15.27 26.18
CA ASN A 284 8.44 14.74 27.06
C ASN A 284 9.71 14.39 26.28
N SER A 285 10.17 15.30 25.42
CA SER A 285 11.17 15.02 24.40
C SER A 285 12.30 16.04 24.42
N LYS A 286 13.44 15.70 23.85
CA LYS A 286 14.59 16.59 23.74
C LYS A 286 14.96 16.87 22.28
N ASP A 287 15.34 18.11 22.00
CA ASP A 287 15.96 18.53 20.72
C ASP A 287 15.21 17.99 19.49
N VAL A 288 13.91 18.21 19.45
CA VAL A 288 13.00 17.49 18.53
C VAL A 288 13.13 17.90 17.06
N LEU A 289 13.79 19.02 16.78
CA LEU A 289 14.07 19.52 15.43
C LEU A 289 15.38 20.30 15.41
N GLY A 290 16.23 20.06 14.43
CA GLY A 290 17.42 20.88 14.20
C GLY A 290 18.43 20.20 13.28
N THR A 291 19.68 20.66 13.36
CA THR A 291 20.85 19.98 12.80
C THR A 291 21.71 19.52 13.97
N PHE A 292 21.92 18.21 14.11
CA PHE A 292 22.71 17.66 15.21
C PHE A 292 23.84 16.76 14.69
N TYR A 293 24.95 16.72 15.43
CA TYR A 293 26.13 15.90 15.17
C TYR A 293 26.78 16.14 13.80
N THR A 294 26.69 17.36 13.27
CA THR A 294 27.36 17.80 12.05
C THR A 294 27.36 19.33 11.94
N SER A 295 28.32 19.89 11.19
CA SER A 295 28.32 21.29 10.76
C SER A 295 27.59 21.50 9.42
N GLU A 296 27.26 20.43 8.69
CA GLU A 296 26.51 20.51 7.44
C GLU A 296 25.01 20.68 7.71
N ALA A 297 24.58 21.95 7.78
CA ALA A 297 23.20 22.31 8.07
C ALA A 297 22.20 21.80 7.03
N GLY A 298 21.01 21.46 7.51
CA GLY A 298 19.81 21.34 6.69
C GLY A 298 18.86 22.50 6.94
N PHE A 299 17.66 22.36 6.40
CA PHE A 299 16.61 23.37 6.43
C PHE A 299 15.28 22.76 6.85
N TRP A 300 14.40 23.59 7.36
CA TRP A 300 13.06 23.22 7.75
C TRP A 300 12.07 24.37 7.57
N GLN A 301 10.83 23.98 7.30
CA GLN A 301 9.67 24.85 7.35
C GLN A 301 8.70 24.26 8.38
N VAL A 302 8.36 25.05 9.40
CA VAL A 302 7.50 24.61 10.52
C VAL A 302 6.11 25.25 10.43
N GLY A 303 5.08 24.58 10.96
CA GLY A 303 3.75 25.14 11.13
C GLY A 303 2.86 24.30 12.05
N GLY A 304 2.13 24.91 12.99
CA GLY A 304 1.10 24.22 13.78
C GLY A 304 1.55 23.09 14.71
N ASN A 305 2.85 22.88 14.94
CA ASN A 305 3.35 21.85 15.86
C ASN A 305 3.09 22.23 17.33
N ILE A 306 2.87 21.25 18.20
CA ILE A 306 2.79 21.41 19.65
C ILE A 306 4.04 20.83 20.32
N PHE A 307 4.64 21.61 21.22
CA PHE A 307 5.79 21.22 22.02
C PHE A 307 5.39 21.17 23.52
N ASP A 308 5.01 19.99 23.98
CA ASP A 308 4.56 19.70 25.35
C ASP A 308 5.72 19.11 26.16
N ASN A 309 6.25 19.86 27.13
CA ASN A 309 7.42 19.46 27.91
C ASN A 309 8.62 19.05 27.04
N VAL A 310 8.98 19.91 26.09
CA VAL A 310 10.16 19.72 25.23
C VAL A 310 11.33 20.54 25.76
N THR A 311 12.49 19.89 25.88
CA THR A 311 13.75 20.53 26.28
C THR A 311 14.66 20.75 25.07
N TRP A 312 15.46 21.81 25.14
CA TRP A 312 16.34 22.23 24.05
C TRP A 312 17.74 22.50 24.58
N SER A 313 18.75 21.96 23.92
CA SER A 313 20.16 22.26 24.21
C SER A 313 20.51 23.67 23.72
N ALA A 314 21.63 24.23 24.21
CA ALA A 314 22.20 25.45 23.63
C ALA A 314 22.86 25.13 22.27
N PRO A 315 22.84 26.05 21.30
CA PRO A 315 23.60 25.89 20.06
C PRO A 315 25.10 25.72 20.34
N GLY A 316 25.74 24.82 19.60
CA GLY A 316 27.17 24.53 19.62
C GLY A 316 27.73 24.36 18.21
N SER A 317 28.98 23.91 18.09
CA SER A 317 29.66 23.79 16.78
C SER A 317 28.98 22.80 15.83
N GLU A 318 28.41 21.72 16.35
CA GLU A 318 27.80 20.64 15.55
C GLU A 318 26.38 20.29 15.99
N ASN A 319 25.85 21.00 16.99
CA ASN A 319 24.49 20.82 17.50
C ASN A 319 23.77 22.16 17.48
N ASN A 320 22.79 22.29 16.60
CA ASN A 320 22.03 23.50 16.35
C ASN A 320 20.52 23.17 16.44
N PRO A 321 19.97 23.10 17.66
CA PRO A 321 18.54 22.87 17.85
C PRO A 321 17.71 24.06 17.32
N ALA A 322 16.55 23.78 16.75
CA ALA A 322 15.67 24.80 16.18
C ALA A 322 14.89 25.58 17.26
N GLY A 323 14.64 24.96 18.42
CA GLY A 323 13.89 25.57 19.52
C GLY A 323 14.73 26.46 20.44
N PRO A 324 14.12 26.99 21.52
CA PRO A 324 12.78 26.69 22.02
C PRO A 324 11.62 27.29 21.22
N ASN A 325 11.90 28.18 20.26
CA ASN A 325 10.89 28.76 19.38
C ASN A 325 11.25 28.53 17.89
N PRO A 326 11.02 27.32 17.35
CA PRO A 326 11.39 26.98 15.99
C PRO A 326 10.85 27.97 14.95
N GLN A 327 11.75 28.54 14.16
CA GLN A 327 11.43 29.40 13.02
C GLN A 327 11.73 28.68 11.71
N SER A 328 10.92 28.93 10.69
CA SER A 328 11.20 28.43 9.34
C SER A 328 12.42 29.15 8.77
N ASN A 329 13.35 28.39 8.19
CA ASN A 329 14.53 28.92 7.51
C ASN A 329 14.53 28.60 6.00
N THR A 330 13.47 27.97 5.51
CA THR A 330 13.23 27.70 4.09
C THR A 330 11.73 27.64 3.79
N THR A 331 11.39 27.46 2.51
CA THR A 331 10.06 27.08 2.04
C THR A 331 10.16 25.76 1.27
N VAL A 332 9.23 24.85 1.53
CA VAL A 332 9.17 23.51 0.95
C VAL A 332 7.83 23.36 0.23
N SER A 333 7.88 22.99 -1.05
CA SER A 333 6.69 22.71 -1.86
C SER A 333 6.30 21.24 -1.77
N ILE A 334 5.02 20.97 -1.49
CA ILE A 334 4.44 19.62 -1.41
C ILE A 334 3.49 19.42 -2.59
N PRO A 335 3.79 18.53 -3.56
CA PRO A 335 3.06 18.42 -4.82
C PRO A 335 1.85 17.48 -4.78
N TYR A 336 1.42 17.03 -3.59
CA TYR A 336 0.25 16.17 -3.42
C TYR A 336 -0.76 16.81 -2.48
N SER A 337 -2.02 16.38 -2.60
CA SER A 337 -3.09 16.80 -1.68
C SER A 337 -3.00 16.05 -0.35
N TYR A 338 -3.21 16.76 0.75
CA TYR A 338 -3.26 16.19 2.09
C TYR A 338 -4.18 17.04 2.99
N GLY A 339 -4.73 16.41 4.01
CA GLY A 339 -5.46 17.08 5.09
C GLY A 339 -4.66 16.99 6.38
N LEU A 340 -4.78 18.00 7.24
CA LEU A 340 -4.14 18.02 8.54
C LEU A 340 -5.18 17.88 9.64
N ASP A 341 -4.93 16.98 10.58
CA ASP A 341 -5.56 17.07 11.89
C ASP A 341 -4.98 18.25 12.68
N GLY A 342 -5.78 18.80 13.59
CA GLY A 342 -5.28 19.73 14.59
C GLY A 342 -4.24 19.03 15.47
N ALA A 343 -3.06 19.62 15.65
CA ALA A 343 -1.97 18.98 16.40
C ALA A 343 -2.37 18.48 17.80
N GLY A 344 -3.30 19.16 18.48
CA GLY A 344 -3.77 18.78 19.81
C GLY A 344 -4.50 17.44 19.90
N CYS A 345 -5.07 16.94 18.80
CA CYS A 345 -5.76 15.64 18.79
C CYS A 345 -4.91 14.51 18.21
N VAL A 346 -3.75 14.83 17.61
CA VAL A 346 -2.83 13.86 17.02
C VAL A 346 -2.48 12.72 17.98
N PRO A 347 -2.18 12.95 19.28
CA PRO A 347 -1.89 11.84 20.19
C PRO A 347 -3.02 10.81 20.29
N GLU A 348 -4.28 11.27 20.35
CA GLU A 348 -5.44 10.38 20.45
C GLU A 348 -5.73 9.66 19.13
N ILE A 349 -5.63 10.38 18.01
CA ILE A 349 -5.77 9.78 16.67
C ILE A 349 -4.76 8.67 16.50
N VAL A 350 -3.47 8.98 16.68
CA VAL A 350 -2.38 8.01 16.52
C VAL A 350 -2.54 6.83 17.47
N ARG A 351 -2.97 7.02 18.72
CA ARG A 351 -3.23 5.93 19.67
C ARG A 351 -4.30 4.95 19.16
N LEU A 352 -5.33 5.46 18.50
CA LEU A 352 -6.44 4.68 17.97
C LEU A 352 -6.08 4.00 16.64
N THR A 353 -5.35 4.70 15.77
CA THR A 353 -5.14 4.27 14.39
C THR A 353 -3.82 3.56 14.16
N ALA A 354 -2.73 3.98 14.81
CA ALA A 354 -1.39 3.57 14.40
C ALA A 354 -1.02 2.15 14.84
N GLY A 355 -0.31 1.45 13.96
CA GLY A 355 0.29 0.14 14.19
C GLY A 355 -0.53 -1.02 13.61
N ALA A 356 0.09 -2.20 13.66
CA ALA A 356 -0.55 -3.43 13.23
C ALA A 356 -1.71 -3.82 14.16
N GLY A 357 -2.71 -4.50 13.61
CA GLY A 357 -3.88 -4.99 14.35
C GLY A 357 -4.91 -3.92 14.70
N LYS A 358 -4.80 -2.72 14.12
CA LYS A 358 -5.74 -1.60 14.34
C LYS A 358 -6.89 -1.54 13.33
N GLY A 359 -7.03 -2.57 12.49
CA GLY A 359 -8.05 -2.58 11.45
C GLY A 359 -7.84 -1.48 10.40
N LEU A 360 -6.59 -1.05 10.19
CA LEU A 360 -6.19 -0.05 9.19
C LEU A 360 -6.92 1.29 9.32
N GLN A 361 -7.42 1.64 10.51
CA GLN A 361 -8.16 2.87 10.75
C GLN A 361 -7.36 4.11 10.37
N VAL A 362 -7.99 5.07 9.71
CA VAL A 362 -7.36 6.32 9.30
C VAL A 362 -8.04 7.51 9.98
N SER A 363 -7.40 8.67 10.01
CA SER A 363 -8.08 9.90 10.39
C SER A 363 -9.08 10.34 9.31
N ASN A 364 -10.15 11.02 9.73
CA ASN A 364 -11.05 11.75 8.83
C ASN A 364 -10.68 13.23 8.67
N GLY A 365 -9.56 13.68 9.24
CA GLY A 365 -9.11 15.08 9.21
C GLY A 365 -9.86 16.01 10.19
N ASN A 366 -10.75 15.46 11.02
CA ASN A 366 -11.51 16.17 12.04
C ASN A 366 -11.30 15.53 13.41
N CYS A 367 -10.07 15.13 13.72
CA CYS A 367 -9.72 14.56 15.02
C CYS A 367 -10.53 13.32 15.40
N SER A 368 -10.96 12.52 14.41
CA SER A 368 -11.69 11.28 14.64
C SER A 368 -11.17 10.15 13.74
N PRO A 369 -11.00 8.93 14.29
CA PRO A 369 -10.69 7.78 13.46
C PRO A 369 -11.92 7.36 12.67
N GLN A 370 -11.66 6.80 11.49
CA GLN A 370 -12.64 6.11 10.67
C GLN A 370 -12.02 4.81 10.18
N GLN A 371 -12.86 3.79 9.94
CA GLN A 371 -12.40 2.67 9.12
C GLN A 371 -12.02 3.24 7.75
N PRO A 372 -10.92 2.77 7.14
CA PRO A 372 -10.67 3.11 5.77
C PRO A 372 -11.89 2.62 5.01
N THR A 373 -12.49 3.50 4.20
CA THR A 373 -13.57 3.08 3.30
C THR A 373 -13.02 1.87 2.57
N PRO A 374 -13.63 0.67 2.68
CA PRO A 374 -13.15 -0.48 1.97
C PRO A 374 -12.99 -0.05 0.53
N THR A 375 -11.81 -0.24 -0.02
CA THR A 375 -11.70 -0.48 -1.45
C THR A 375 -12.39 -1.82 -1.72
N SER A 376 -13.72 -1.86 -1.56
CA SER A 376 -14.53 -2.42 -2.64
C SER A 376 -14.00 -1.75 -3.90
N PRO A 377 -13.80 -2.42 -5.05
CA PRO A 377 -13.46 -1.69 -6.26
C PRO A 377 -14.48 -0.57 -6.37
N THR A 378 -14.08 0.67 -6.04
CA THR A 378 -15.07 1.67 -5.67
C THR A 378 -15.86 1.91 -6.95
N PRO A 379 -17.20 1.70 -6.96
CA PRO A 379 -18.01 2.29 -8.00
C PRO A 379 -17.69 3.79 -7.97
N VAL A 380 -17.15 4.30 -9.07
CA VAL A 380 -16.71 5.69 -9.23
C VAL A 380 -17.70 6.65 -8.53
N PRO A 381 -17.25 7.56 -7.63
CA PRO A 381 -18.14 8.46 -6.92
C PRO A 381 -19.03 9.25 -7.89
N THR A 382 -20.35 9.15 -7.67
CA THR A 382 -21.33 10.10 -8.16
C THR A 382 -21.08 11.47 -7.51
N THR A 383 -20.24 12.30 -8.12
CA THR A 383 -20.49 13.75 -8.14
C THR A 383 -21.90 13.93 -8.70
N PRO A 384 -22.74 14.88 -8.22
CA PRO A 384 -23.93 15.26 -8.98
C PRO A 384 -23.41 15.56 -10.39
N THR A 385 -23.85 14.74 -11.33
CA THR A 385 -23.33 14.73 -12.69
C THR A 385 -23.51 16.16 -13.22
N PRO A 386 -22.45 16.92 -13.60
CA PRO A 386 -22.62 17.67 -14.82
C PRO A 386 -22.90 16.57 -15.83
N THR A 387 -24.15 16.50 -16.31
CA THR A 387 -24.66 15.61 -17.36
C THR A 387 -23.51 15.02 -18.17
N PRO A 388 -23.35 13.68 -18.25
CA PRO A 388 -22.12 13.08 -18.76
C PRO A 388 -21.84 13.73 -20.10
N THR A 389 -20.75 14.50 -20.17
CA THR A 389 -20.38 15.15 -21.41
C THR A 389 -19.95 14.01 -22.30
N GLN A 390 -20.88 13.58 -23.15
CA GLN A 390 -20.63 12.73 -24.30
C GLN A 390 -19.29 13.16 -24.91
N PRO A 391 -18.40 12.22 -25.30
CA PRO A 391 -17.18 12.59 -25.98
C PRO A 391 -17.53 13.57 -27.11
N SER A 392 -17.00 14.79 -27.04
CA SER A 392 -17.28 15.81 -28.06
C SER A 392 -16.67 15.35 -29.37
N GLY A 393 -17.44 15.41 -30.45
CA GLY A 393 -17.00 14.98 -31.78
C GLY A 393 -17.96 13.96 -32.41
N THR A 394 -17.74 13.68 -33.69
CA THR A 394 -18.54 12.71 -34.44
C THR A 394 -18.19 11.28 -34.00
N ASN A 395 -19.18 10.48 -33.60
CA ASN A 395 -19.00 9.05 -33.39
C ASN A 395 -18.78 8.36 -34.74
N LEU A 396 -17.56 7.88 -34.96
CA LEU A 396 -17.11 7.27 -36.21
C LEU A 396 -17.60 5.82 -36.38
N SER A 397 -18.24 5.24 -35.36
CA SER A 397 -18.81 3.88 -35.44
C SER A 397 -20.13 3.86 -36.19
N ILE A 398 -20.90 4.97 -36.16
CA ILE A 398 -22.16 5.08 -36.90
C ILE A 398 -21.88 5.04 -38.40
N GLY A 399 -22.48 4.07 -39.09
CA GLY A 399 -22.26 3.82 -40.53
C GLY A 399 -20.99 3.05 -40.87
N ALA A 400 -20.15 2.68 -39.88
CA ALA A 400 -19.00 1.82 -40.08
C ALA A 400 -19.41 0.33 -40.16
N GLY A 401 -18.49 -0.54 -40.57
CA GLY A 401 -18.58 -2.00 -40.50
C GLY A 401 -18.27 -2.55 -39.10
N SER A 402 -18.67 -3.80 -38.79
CA SER A 402 -18.44 -4.45 -37.50
C SER A 402 -18.48 -5.96 -37.66
N ASP A 403 -17.71 -6.65 -36.83
CA ASP A 403 -17.62 -8.10 -36.71
C ASP A 403 -17.01 -8.46 -35.34
N GLY A 404 -16.90 -9.74 -35.03
CA GLY A 404 -16.37 -10.20 -33.74
C GLY A 404 -16.04 -11.69 -33.74
N SER A 405 -15.62 -12.21 -32.59
CA SER A 405 -15.23 -13.62 -32.43
C SER A 405 -16.42 -14.58 -32.45
N SER A 406 -17.42 -14.34 -31.61
CA SER A 406 -18.64 -15.13 -31.48
C SER A 406 -19.80 -14.24 -31.05
N LYS A 407 -21.04 -14.73 -31.15
CA LYS A 407 -22.21 -14.01 -30.63
C LYS A 407 -23.25 -14.96 -30.04
N ALA A 408 -23.90 -14.54 -28.97
CA ALA A 408 -25.04 -15.23 -28.37
C ALA A 408 -26.26 -15.19 -29.30
N SER A 409 -27.17 -16.16 -29.15
CA SER A 409 -28.44 -16.16 -29.87
C SER A 409 -29.23 -14.89 -29.56
N GLY A 410 -29.84 -14.29 -30.59
CA GLY A 410 -30.63 -13.05 -30.44
C GLY A 410 -29.83 -11.74 -30.40
N THR A 411 -28.50 -11.78 -30.55
CA THR A 411 -27.64 -10.59 -30.62
C THR A 411 -26.97 -10.42 -31.98
N GLY A 412 -26.61 -9.20 -32.36
CA GLY A 412 -25.93 -8.86 -33.61
C GLY A 412 -24.62 -8.11 -33.40
N TYR A 413 -23.65 -8.28 -34.31
CA TYR A 413 -22.45 -7.42 -34.32
C TYR A 413 -22.78 -5.99 -34.74
N GLY A 414 -23.91 -5.79 -35.43
CA GLY A 414 -24.36 -4.45 -35.85
C GLY A 414 -24.90 -3.62 -34.71
N ASP A 415 -25.33 -4.27 -33.63
CA ASP A 415 -25.99 -3.64 -32.49
C ASP A 415 -25.06 -2.67 -31.76
N VAL A 416 -23.73 -2.88 -31.80
CA VAL A 416 -22.76 -2.00 -31.12
C VAL A 416 -22.52 -0.64 -31.79
N ARG A 417 -23.31 -0.26 -32.78
CA ARG A 417 -23.06 0.93 -33.61
C ARG A 417 -24.34 1.47 -34.26
N ASP A 418 -25.50 1.09 -33.75
CA ASP A 418 -26.78 1.54 -34.28
C ASP A 418 -27.31 2.77 -33.52
N GLY A 419 -26.65 3.13 -32.41
CA GLY A 419 -27.02 4.25 -31.55
C GLY A 419 -28.16 3.92 -30.59
N ASP A 420 -28.57 2.66 -30.50
CA ASP A 420 -29.67 2.18 -29.66
C ASP A 420 -29.14 1.38 -28.46
N LEU A 421 -29.31 1.94 -27.26
CA LEU A 421 -28.85 1.29 -26.03
C LEU A 421 -29.73 0.10 -25.58
N SER A 422 -30.80 -0.19 -26.31
CA SER A 422 -31.69 -1.32 -26.06
C SER A 422 -31.30 -2.59 -26.82
N THR A 423 -30.51 -2.47 -27.89
CA THR A 423 -29.87 -3.59 -28.60
C THR A 423 -28.47 -3.82 -28.04
N TYR A 424 -27.90 -5.01 -28.26
CA TYR A 424 -26.54 -5.31 -27.80
C TYR A 424 -25.93 -6.51 -28.50
N TRP A 425 -24.61 -6.47 -28.66
CA TRP A 425 -23.80 -7.66 -28.88
C TRP A 425 -23.44 -8.33 -27.56
N SER A 426 -23.47 -9.66 -27.52
CA SER A 426 -22.87 -10.45 -26.43
C SER A 426 -22.09 -11.61 -27.04
N PRO A 427 -20.86 -11.90 -26.57
CA PRO A 427 -20.15 -13.11 -26.99
C PRO A 427 -20.88 -14.37 -26.48
N ALA A 428 -20.58 -15.52 -27.08
CA ALA A 428 -21.15 -16.81 -26.67
C ALA A 428 -20.58 -17.35 -25.33
N ALA A 429 -19.50 -16.73 -24.82
CA ALA A 429 -18.81 -17.11 -23.60
C ALA A 429 -18.49 -15.86 -22.76
N ALA A 430 -17.87 -16.05 -21.59
CA ALA A 430 -17.40 -14.94 -20.74
C ALA A 430 -16.32 -14.08 -21.44
N THR A 431 -15.68 -14.56 -22.50
CA THR A 431 -14.70 -13.80 -23.27
C THR A 431 -15.08 -13.76 -24.73
N GLY A 432 -14.57 -12.76 -25.43
CA GLY A 432 -14.83 -12.56 -26.85
C GLY A 432 -14.39 -11.19 -27.30
N SER A 433 -14.41 -10.99 -28.62
CA SER A 433 -14.00 -9.73 -29.22
C SER A 433 -15.07 -9.18 -30.14
N ILE A 434 -15.19 -7.85 -30.13
CA ILE A 434 -16.04 -7.08 -31.03
C ILE A 434 -15.21 -5.99 -31.68
N SER A 435 -15.53 -5.66 -32.91
CA SER A 435 -14.73 -4.77 -33.74
C SER A 435 -15.59 -3.77 -34.51
N ILE A 436 -15.04 -2.57 -34.68
CA ILE A 436 -15.49 -1.58 -35.67
C ILE A 436 -14.45 -1.54 -36.80
N LYS A 437 -14.91 -1.49 -38.05
CA LYS A 437 -14.07 -1.47 -39.25
C LYS A 437 -14.55 -0.44 -40.27
N TRP A 438 -13.60 0.20 -40.95
CA TRP A 438 -13.83 1.23 -41.95
C TRP A 438 -13.24 0.81 -43.30
N GLY A 439 -13.81 1.35 -44.39
CA GLY A 439 -13.31 1.08 -45.75
C GLY A 439 -11.90 1.64 -46.00
N SER A 440 -11.47 2.62 -45.21
CA SER A 440 -10.13 3.23 -45.26
C SER A 440 -9.60 3.46 -43.84
N ALA A 441 -8.28 3.69 -43.72
CA ALA A 441 -7.65 3.99 -42.44
C ALA A 441 -8.32 5.22 -41.79
N THR A 442 -8.77 5.05 -40.55
CA THR A 442 -9.47 6.07 -39.78
C THR A 442 -8.69 6.34 -38.51
N THR A 443 -8.45 7.61 -38.18
CA THR A 443 -7.72 8.00 -36.97
C THR A 443 -8.65 8.00 -35.77
N VAL A 444 -8.31 7.17 -34.78
CA VAL A 444 -9.04 7.05 -33.52
C VAL A 444 -8.05 7.23 -32.38
N SER A 445 -8.42 7.99 -31.37
CA SER A 445 -7.63 8.15 -30.12
C SER A 445 -8.45 7.81 -28.88
N ARG A 446 -9.76 7.59 -29.07
CA ARG A 446 -10.71 7.39 -27.99
C ARG A 446 -11.85 6.50 -28.44
N ILE A 447 -12.29 5.65 -27.54
CA ILE A 447 -13.49 4.83 -27.71
C ILE A 447 -14.38 4.99 -26.49
N ASN A 448 -15.67 4.68 -26.64
CA ASN A 448 -16.60 4.59 -25.52
C ASN A 448 -17.38 3.27 -25.63
N ILE A 449 -17.12 2.37 -24.68
CA ILE A 449 -17.82 1.09 -24.58
C ILE A 449 -19.00 1.28 -23.66
N ARG A 450 -20.21 1.04 -24.17
CA ARG A 450 -21.45 1.17 -23.40
C ARG A 450 -22.08 -0.20 -23.23
N GLU A 451 -22.33 -0.57 -21.99
CA GLU A 451 -23.05 -1.81 -21.67
C GLU A 451 -24.56 -1.59 -21.80
N ALA A 452 -25.29 -2.66 -22.13
CA ALA A 452 -26.74 -2.64 -22.14
C ALA A 452 -27.31 -2.35 -20.74
N ALA A 453 -28.54 -1.82 -20.70
CA ALA A 453 -29.22 -1.56 -19.43
C ALA A 453 -29.34 -2.85 -18.59
N GLY A 454 -28.95 -2.77 -17.31
CA GLY A 454 -28.99 -3.90 -16.38
C GLY A 454 -27.84 -4.90 -16.50
N SER A 455 -26.87 -4.69 -17.39
CA SER A 455 -25.65 -5.51 -17.50
C SER A 455 -24.38 -4.75 -17.17
N ALA A 456 -24.49 -3.59 -16.54
CA ALA A 456 -23.35 -2.78 -16.14
C ALA A 456 -22.40 -3.56 -15.21
N GLY A 457 -21.10 -3.45 -15.46
CA GLY A 457 -20.05 -4.13 -14.68
C GLY A 457 -19.79 -5.58 -15.09
N SER A 458 -20.35 -6.02 -16.23
CA SER A 458 -20.10 -7.35 -16.78
C SER A 458 -18.73 -7.45 -17.45
N VAL A 459 -18.27 -6.37 -18.09
CA VAL A 459 -16.94 -6.32 -18.69
C VAL A 459 -15.86 -6.33 -17.59
N GLY A 460 -15.11 -7.44 -17.50
CA GLY A 460 -13.99 -7.62 -16.58
C GLY A 460 -12.72 -7.01 -17.16
N SER A 461 -11.74 -7.83 -17.58
CA SER A 461 -10.50 -7.36 -18.21
C SER A 461 -10.58 -7.36 -19.74
N TRP A 462 -9.88 -6.43 -20.39
CA TRP A 462 -9.87 -6.29 -21.84
C TRP A 462 -8.57 -5.70 -22.40
N GLN A 463 -8.42 -5.82 -23.72
CA GLN A 463 -7.41 -5.14 -24.54
C GLN A 463 -8.09 -4.44 -25.72
N VAL A 464 -7.69 -3.21 -26.01
CA VAL A 464 -8.01 -2.54 -27.28
C VAL A 464 -6.86 -2.80 -28.24
N LEU A 465 -7.17 -3.32 -29.41
CA LEU A 465 -6.17 -3.75 -30.40
C LEU A 465 -6.34 -3.00 -31.72
N ASN A 466 -5.22 -2.71 -32.38
CA ASN A 466 -5.22 -2.56 -33.82
C ASN A 466 -5.34 -3.95 -34.43
N HIS A 467 -6.47 -4.26 -35.06
CA HIS A 467 -6.76 -5.61 -35.54
C HIS A 467 -5.82 -6.08 -36.65
N GLY A 468 -5.35 -5.16 -37.50
CA GLY A 468 -4.49 -5.52 -38.63
C GLY A 468 -3.07 -5.89 -38.19
N THR A 469 -2.57 -5.27 -37.11
CA THR A 469 -1.20 -5.47 -36.63
C THR A 469 -1.09 -6.31 -35.36
N GLY A 470 -2.19 -6.48 -34.62
CA GLY A 470 -2.20 -7.11 -33.29
C GLY A 470 -1.65 -6.23 -32.17
N ALA A 471 -1.27 -4.98 -32.45
CA ALA A 471 -0.73 -4.07 -31.45
C ALA A 471 -1.78 -3.72 -30.39
N VAL A 472 -1.40 -3.82 -29.12
CA VAL A 472 -2.24 -3.42 -27.98
C VAL A 472 -2.16 -1.90 -27.82
N LEU A 473 -3.28 -1.22 -28.03
CA LEU A 473 -3.41 0.23 -27.91
C LEU A 473 -3.72 0.66 -26.46
N ALA A 474 -4.48 -0.16 -25.75
CA ALA A 474 -4.78 0.00 -24.33
C ALA A 474 -5.14 -1.34 -23.69
N THR A 475 -4.94 -1.45 -22.39
CA THR A 475 -5.49 -2.54 -21.57
C THR A 475 -6.24 -1.93 -20.39
N GLY A 476 -7.17 -2.68 -19.83
CA GLY A 476 -7.91 -2.19 -18.67
C GLY A 476 -8.98 -3.16 -18.24
N SER A 477 -9.91 -2.62 -17.45
CA SER A 477 -11.10 -3.31 -16.99
C SER A 477 -12.32 -2.41 -17.01
N GLY A 478 -13.52 -3.01 -17.01
CA GLY A 478 -14.79 -2.27 -17.05
C GLY A 478 -15.12 -1.67 -18.43
N ALA A 479 -16.35 -1.17 -18.58
CA ALA A 479 -16.78 -0.40 -19.75
C ALA A 479 -16.59 1.12 -19.52
N GLY A 480 -16.72 1.91 -20.59
CA GLY A 480 -16.65 3.37 -20.53
C GLY A 480 -15.71 3.98 -21.56
N VAL A 481 -15.36 5.25 -21.32
CA VAL A 481 -14.45 6.01 -22.19
C VAL A 481 -13.02 5.57 -21.98
N ILE A 482 -12.36 5.16 -23.06
CA ILE A 482 -10.98 4.68 -23.07
C ILE A 482 -10.18 5.55 -24.04
N THR A 483 -9.06 6.11 -23.57
CA THR A 483 -8.14 6.93 -24.36
C THR A 483 -6.85 6.17 -24.65
N PHE A 484 -6.30 6.36 -25.84
CA PHE A 484 -5.01 5.82 -26.27
C PHE A 484 -4.36 6.79 -27.28
N PRO A 485 -3.05 6.66 -27.57
CA PRO A 485 -2.40 7.49 -28.59
C PRO A 485 -3.16 7.46 -29.91
N ALA A 486 -3.34 8.61 -30.56
CA ALA A 486 -4.05 8.69 -31.83
C ALA A 486 -3.43 7.73 -32.85
N THR A 487 -4.24 6.79 -33.33
CA THR A 487 -3.80 5.69 -34.18
C THR A 487 -4.66 5.68 -35.44
N ALA A 488 -4.03 5.58 -36.62
CA ALA A 488 -4.72 5.37 -37.89
C ALA A 488 -4.85 3.86 -38.17
N LEU A 489 -6.08 3.36 -38.34
CA LEU A 489 -6.33 1.94 -38.56
C LEU A 489 -7.63 1.68 -39.34
N ASN A 490 -7.70 0.57 -40.06
CA ASN A 490 -8.92 0.14 -40.76
C ASN A 490 -9.88 -0.64 -39.85
N LYS A 491 -9.40 -1.19 -38.72
CA LYS A 491 -10.22 -2.01 -37.82
C LYS A 491 -9.69 -2.01 -36.40
N ILE A 492 -10.53 -1.61 -35.46
CA ILE A 492 -10.25 -1.59 -34.02
C ILE A 492 -10.95 -2.76 -33.36
N THR A 493 -10.32 -3.43 -32.41
CA THR A 493 -10.92 -4.55 -31.68
C THR A 493 -10.94 -4.26 -30.20
N PHE A 494 -12.12 -4.42 -29.59
CA PHE A 494 -12.26 -4.54 -28.15
C PHE A 494 -12.28 -6.02 -27.80
N ASN A 495 -11.20 -6.50 -27.20
CA ASN A 495 -10.99 -7.90 -26.85
C ASN A 495 -11.19 -8.11 -25.35
N ILE A 496 -12.30 -8.71 -24.95
CA ILE A 496 -12.59 -9.04 -23.55
C ILE A 496 -11.84 -10.30 -23.19
N THR A 497 -10.88 -10.18 -22.27
CA THR A 497 -10.00 -11.26 -21.79
C THR A 497 -10.47 -11.85 -20.46
N GLY A 498 -11.42 -11.20 -19.78
CA GLY A 498 -12.04 -11.73 -18.58
C GLY A 498 -13.39 -11.05 -18.30
N SER A 499 -14.36 -11.82 -17.83
CA SER A 499 -15.63 -11.34 -17.26
C SER A 499 -16.20 -12.40 -16.32
N SER A 500 -17.14 -12.02 -15.46
CA SER A 500 -17.87 -12.95 -14.61
C SER A 500 -19.02 -13.66 -15.35
N ASN A 501 -19.58 -13.03 -16.40
CA ASN A 501 -20.65 -13.52 -17.26
C ASN A 501 -20.50 -12.93 -18.66
N PRO A 502 -21.06 -13.55 -19.73
CA PRO A 502 -21.02 -12.99 -21.07
C PRO A 502 -21.48 -11.52 -21.10
N PRO A 503 -20.58 -10.57 -21.43
CA PRO A 503 -20.90 -9.15 -21.34
C PRO A 503 -21.81 -8.71 -22.48
N LYS A 504 -22.66 -7.71 -22.23
CA LYS A 504 -23.57 -7.16 -23.23
C LYS A 504 -23.15 -5.75 -23.59
N ILE A 505 -22.53 -5.60 -24.76
CA ILE A 505 -22.10 -4.31 -25.29
C ILE A 505 -23.21 -3.74 -26.15
N ALA A 506 -23.83 -2.66 -25.70
CA ALA A 506 -24.83 -1.93 -26.46
C ALA A 506 -24.20 -0.99 -27.48
N GLU A 507 -23.08 -0.32 -27.15
CA GLU A 507 -22.38 0.53 -28.12
C GLU A 507 -20.86 0.40 -27.99
N PHE A 508 -20.17 0.42 -29.13
CA PHE A 508 -18.73 0.55 -29.28
C PHE A 508 -18.47 1.80 -30.12
N GLU A 509 -18.55 2.96 -29.47
CA GLU A 509 -18.38 4.27 -30.10
C GLU A 509 -16.89 4.59 -30.28
N THR A 510 -16.53 5.30 -31.35
CA THR A 510 -15.15 5.63 -31.70
C THR A 510 -15.03 7.11 -32.06
N TYR A 511 -13.94 7.76 -31.65
CA TYR A 511 -13.77 9.22 -31.83
C TYR A 511 -12.34 9.57 -32.25
N ALA A 512 -12.24 10.58 -33.13
CA ALA A 512 -10.99 11.29 -33.36
C ALA A 512 -10.66 12.16 -32.13
N GLY A 513 -9.36 12.30 -31.82
CA GLY A 513 -8.86 13.03 -30.64
C GLY A 513 -8.96 14.53 -30.74
#